data_AF-A0A7V0L1U7-F1
#
_entry.id   AF-A0A7V0L1U7-F1
#
_cell.length_a   1.000
_cell.length_b   1.000
_cell.length_c   1.000
_cell.angle_alpha   90.00
_cell.angle_beta   90.00
_cell.angle_gamma   90.00
#
_symmetry.space_group_name_H-M   'P 1'
#
loop_
_entity.id
_entity.type
_entity.pdbx_description
1 polymer ?
#
loop_
_entity_poly.entity_id
_entity_poly.type
_entity_poly.pdbx_seq_one_letter_code
_entity_poly.pdbx_strand_id
1 'polypeptide(L)'
;MKAKNTLILLAVLVAIVAYVYFYEIKGGEERKKEKEAASELLPIKKEDVSGLILERPAENIKIKAVKKDDQWEITEPVKTAGDRFAIEGVINSVLNSKIERVVAKDTASLKDFGLKPPEAV
;
A
#
# COMPACT_ATOMS: atom_id res chain seq x y z
N MET A 1 22.42 -21.28 -50.20
CA MET A 1 21.22 -20.43 -50.05
C MET A 1 20.54 -20.48 -48.67
N LYS A 2 21.14 -21.07 -47.61
CA LYS A 2 20.48 -21.26 -46.29
C LYS A 2 20.82 -20.19 -45.25
N ALA A 3 22.03 -19.60 -45.29
CA ALA A 3 22.50 -18.64 -44.28
C ALA A 3 21.72 -17.31 -44.26
N LYS A 4 21.19 -16.85 -45.40
CA LYS A 4 20.40 -15.61 -45.48
C LYS A 4 19.04 -15.75 -44.77
N ASN A 5 18.36 -16.88 -44.96
CA ASN A 5 17.12 -17.18 -44.23
C ASN A 5 17.38 -17.38 -42.72
N THR A 6 18.49 -18.01 -42.35
CA THR A 6 18.88 -18.13 -40.93
C THR A 6 19.17 -16.77 -40.30
N LEU A 7 19.81 -15.84 -41.03
CA LEU A 7 20.04 -14.47 -40.55
C LEU A 7 18.74 -13.68 -40.39
N ILE A 8 17.79 -13.84 -41.31
CA ILE A 8 16.47 -13.22 -41.21
C ILE A 8 15.71 -13.77 -39.99
N LEU A 9 15.70 -15.10 -39.80
CA LEU A 9 15.10 -15.72 -38.63
C LEU A 9 15.77 -15.29 -37.33
N LEU A 10 17.10 -15.14 -37.31
CA LEU A 10 17.85 -14.64 -36.16
C LEU A 10 17.48 -13.18 -35.84
N ALA A 11 17.36 -12.33 -36.86
CA ALA A 11 16.95 -10.94 -36.67
C ALA A 11 15.51 -10.84 -36.12
N VAL A 12 14.60 -11.66 -36.63
CA VAL A 12 13.22 -11.76 -36.12
C VAL A 12 13.22 -12.26 -34.68
N LEU A 13 14.02 -13.28 -34.35
CA LEU A 13 14.17 -13.78 -32.97
C LEU A 13 14.63 -12.68 -32.02
N VAL A 14 15.68 -11.94 -32.40
CA VAL A 14 16.20 -10.81 -31.60
C VAL A 14 15.15 -9.73 -31.42
N ALA A 15 14.38 -9.41 -32.48
CA ALA A 15 13.30 -8.43 -32.40
C ALA A 15 12.18 -8.88 -31.44
N ILE A 16 11.80 -10.15 -31.46
CA ILE A 16 10.81 -10.71 -30.54
C ILE A 16 11.32 -10.69 -29.10
N VAL A 17 12.58 -11.12 -28.87
CA VAL A 17 13.20 -11.09 -27.54
C VAL A 17 13.26 -9.67 -27.00
N ALA A 18 13.67 -8.70 -27.83
CA ALA A 18 13.68 -7.29 -27.46
C ALA A 18 12.27 -6.80 -27.11
N TYR A 19 11.27 -7.11 -27.93
CA TYR A 19 9.88 -6.73 -27.68
C TYR A 19 9.37 -7.27 -26.33
N VAL A 20 9.55 -8.57 -26.06
CA VAL A 20 9.14 -9.19 -24.79
C VAL A 20 9.86 -8.53 -23.61
N TYR A 21 11.18 -8.33 -23.72
CA TYR A 21 11.96 -7.71 -22.66
C TYR A 21 11.51 -6.27 -22.35
N PHE A 22 11.34 -5.44 -23.36
CA PHE A 22 10.96 -4.03 -23.17
C PHE A 22 9.49 -3.87 -22.81
N TYR A 23 8.58 -4.63 -23.42
CA TYR A 23 7.14 -4.39 -23.30
C TYR A 23 6.46 -5.20 -22.18
N GLU A 24 6.85 -6.46 -21.99
CA GLU A 24 6.26 -7.35 -20.99
C GLU A 24 7.01 -7.31 -19.66
N ILE A 25 8.35 -7.44 -19.68
CA ILE A 25 9.14 -7.47 -18.44
C ILE A 25 9.27 -6.06 -17.88
N LYS A 26 9.97 -5.16 -18.59
CA LYS A 26 10.23 -3.81 -18.09
C LYS A 26 8.96 -2.95 -18.02
N GLY A 27 8.18 -2.93 -19.09
CA GLY A 27 6.93 -2.17 -19.13
C GLY A 27 5.83 -2.76 -18.22
N GLY A 28 5.83 -4.06 -17.96
CA GLY A 28 4.89 -4.71 -17.04
C GLY A 28 5.20 -4.41 -15.57
N GLU A 29 6.48 -4.34 -15.20
CA GLU A 29 6.90 -3.92 -13.86
C GLU A 29 6.52 -2.47 -13.55
N GLU A 30 6.73 -1.54 -14.49
CA GLU A 30 6.33 -0.13 -14.32
C GLU A 30 4.81 0.01 -14.15
N ARG A 31 4.01 -0.66 -15.00
CA ARG A 31 2.54 -0.68 -14.88
C ARG A 31 2.03 -1.34 -13.59
N LYS A 32 2.75 -2.33 -13.06
CA LYS A 32 2.42 -2.93 -11.75
C LYS A 32 2.71 -1.94 -10.62
N LYS A 33 3.88 -1.29 -10.62
CA LYS A 33 4.25 -0.28 -9.63
C LYS A 33 3.30 0.92 -9.63
N GLU A 34 2.90 1.41 -10.80
CA GLU A 34 1.92 2.49 -10.92
C GLU A 34 0.54 2.07 -10.41
N LYS A 35 0.10 0.84 -10.73
CA LYS A 35 -1.19 0.34 -10.22
C LYS A 35 -1.15 0.11 -8.71
N GLU A 36 -0.03 -0.34 -8.15
CA GLU A 36 0.13 -0.48 -6.71
C GLU A 36 0.12 0.89 -6.02
N ALA A 37 0.92 1.84 -6.49
CA ALA A 37 0.96 3.21 -5.96
C ALA A 37 -0.38 3.96 -6.10
N ALA A 38 -1.14 3.70 -7.18
CA ALA A 38 -2.46 4.29 -7.38
C ALA A 38 -3.58 3.61 -6.58
N SER A 39 -3.36 2.37 -6.11
CA SER A 39 -4.34 1.61 -5.31
C SER A 39 -4.10 1.76 -3.80
N GLU A 40 -2.92 2.22 -3.39
CA GLU A 40 -2.58 2.49 -1.99
C GLU A 40 -3.52 3.55 -1.40
N LEU A 41 -4.10 3.22 -0.24
CA LEU A 41 -4.99 4.13 0.49
C LEU A 41 -4.28 5.39 1.00
N LEU A 42 -3.01 5.26 1.33
CA LEU A 42 -2.20 6.32 1.95
C LEU A 42 -0.86 6.44 1.22
N PRO A 43 -0.56 7.59 0.59
CA PRO A 43 0.74 7.81 -0.07
C PRO A 43 1.82 8.19 0.97
N ILE A 44 1.96 7.38 2.02
CA ILE A 44 2.89 7.63 3.12
C ILE A 44 3.96 6.55 3.09
N LYS A 45 5.23 6.96 3.15
CA LYS A 45 6.33 6.02 3.27
C LYS A 45 6.48 5.56 4.71
N LYS A 46 6.90 4.31 4.89
CA LYS A 46 7.12 3.73 6.22
C LYS A 46 8.15 4.52 7.04
N GLU A 47 9.14 5.10 6.36
CA GLU A 47 10.22 5.87 6.98
C GLU A 47 9.72 7.17 7.62
N ASP A 48 8.61 7.72 7.13
CA ASP A 48 8.03 8.96 7.61
C ASP A 48 7.12 8.75 8.84
N VAL A 49 6.87 7.50 9.25
CA VAL A 49 6.02 7.16 10.39
C VAL A 49 6.77 7.34 11.71
N SER A 50 6.37 8.35 12.48
CA SER A 50 6.97 8.70 13.78
C SER A 50 6.31 8.00 14.97
N GLY A 51 5.09 7.50 14.82
CA GLY A 51 4.32 6.91 15.91
C GLY A 51 3.02 6.26 15.45
N LEU A 52 2.44 5.45 16.32
CA LEU A 52 1.11 4.89 16.15
C LEU A 52 0.33 4.98 17.47
N ILE A 53 -0.97 5.22 17.34
CA ILE A 53 -1.92 5.22 18.45
C ILE A 53 -3.06 4.28 18.06
N LEU A 54 -3.28 3.25 18.86
CA LEU A 54 -4.39 2.33 18.72
C LEU A 54 -5.35 2.58 19.88
N GLU A 55 -6.54 3.08 19.55
CA GLU A 55 -7.61 3.36 20.48
C GLU A 55 -8.81 2.46 20.19
N ARG A 56 -9.30 1.77 21.22
CA ARG A 56 -10.55 1.01 21.19
C ARG A 56 -11.47 1.52 22.30
N PRO A 57 -12.39 2.45 21.99
CA PRO A 57 -13.26 3.07 22.99
C PRO A 57 -14.13 2.07 23.73
N ALA A 58 -14.64 1.04 23.03
CA ALA A 58 -15.52 0.02 23.61
C ALA A 58 -14.86 -0.82 24.71
N GLU A 59 -13.53 -0.95 24.69
CA GLU A 59 -12.78 -1.78 25.65
C GLU A 59 -11.82 -0.94 26.52
N ASN A 60 -11.87 0.39 26.38
CA ASN A 60 -10.96 1.35 27.04
C ASN A 60 -9.46 1.01 26.85
N ILE A 61 -9.10 0.49 25.68
CA ILE A 61 -7.71 0.13 25.34
C ILE A 61 -7.10 1.30 24.57
N LYS A 62 -5.99 1.81 25.08
CA LYS A 62 -5.14 2.79 24.39
C LYS A 62 -3.70 2.32 24.40
N ILE A 63 -3.14 2.09 23.23
CA ILE A 63 -1.73 1.73 23.04
C ILE A 63 -1.09 2.82 22.21
N LYS A 64 -0.02 3.41 22.74
CA LYS A 64 0.76 4.42 22.03
C LYS A 64 2.19 3.95 21.90
N ALA A 65 2.69 3.90 20.67
CA ALA A 65 4.08 3.64 20.39
C ALA A 65 4.70 4.78 19.58
N VAL A 66 5.94 5.14 19.91
CA VAL A 66 6.68 6.23 19.29
C VAL A 66 8.05 5.72 18.86
N LYS A 67 8.50 6.14 17.68
CA LYS A 67 9.83 5.84 17.17
C LYS A 67 10.81 6.90 17.69
N LYS A 68 11.83 6.47 18.43
CA LYS A 68 12.88 7.32 18.98
C LYS A 68 14.23 6.68 18.73
N ASP A 69 15.17 7.42 18.12
CA ASP A 69 16.53 6.94 17.83
C ASP A 69 16.55 5.60 17.05
N ASP A 70 15.62 5.46 16.09
CA ASP A 70 15.37 4.24 15.29
C ASP A 70 14.88 3.01 16.09
N GLN A 71 14.52 3.19 17.36
CA GLN A 71 13.92 2.18 18.21
C GLN A 71 12.46 2.51 18.51
N TRP A 72 11.63 1.48 18.65
CA TRP A 72 10.24 1.65 19.02
C TRP A 72 10.09 1.58 20.54
N GLU A 73 9.43 2.56 21.12
CA GLU A 73 9.03 2.56 22.53
C GLU A 73 7.51 2.62 22.62
N ILE A 74 6.92 1.74 23.43
CA ILE A 74 5.54 1.89 23.87
C ILE A 74 5.56 2.92 25.00
N THR A 75 4.77 3.98 24.88
CA THR A 75 4.65 5.04 25.90
C THR A 75 3.38 4.92 26.74
N GLU A 76 2.33 4.28 26.20
CA GLU A 76 1.08 4.01 26.92
C GLU A 76 0.61 2.58 26.59
N PRO A 77 0.08 1.81 27.57
CA PRO A 77 -0.20 2.20 28.96
C PRO A 77 1.03 2.13 29.89
N VAL A 78 2.07 1.40 29.50
CA VAL A 78 3.32 1.26 30.26
C VAL A 78 4.48 1.67 29.35
N LYS A 79 5.47 2.37 29.92
CA LYS A 79 6.67 2.73 29.18
C LYS A 79 7.62 1.53 29.08
N THR A 80 7.77 0.97 27.89
CA THR A 80 8.62 -0.20 27.65
C THR A 80 9.15 -0.21 26.21
N ALA A 81 10.19 -1.02 25.96
CA ALA A 81 10.66 -1.28 24.61
C ALA A 81 9.53 -1.94 23.80
N GLY A 82 9.24 -1.38 22.63
CA GLY A 82 8.28 -1.94 21.68
C GLY A 82 8.94 -2.98 20.79
N ASP A 83 8.20 -4.03 20.46
CA ASP A 83 8.64 -4.99 19.46
C ASP A 83 8.61 -4.34 18.08
N ARG A 84 9.80 -4.16 17.49
CA ARG A 84 9.97 -3.55 16.18
C ARG A 84 9.19 -4.28 15.09
N PHE A 85 9.26 -5.61 15.05
CA PHE A 85 8.62 -6.40 13.99
C PHE A 85 7.11 -6.35 14.10
N ALA A 86 6.56 -6.42 15.31
CA ALA A 86 5.13 -6.34 15.53
C ALA A 86 4.58 -4.95 15.14
N ILE A 87 5.23 -3.88 15.61
CA ILE A 87 4.82 -2.50 15.33
C ILE A 87 4.92 -2.20 13.83
N GLU A 88 6.05 -2.52 13.21
CA GLU A 88 6.23 -2.30 11.78
C GLU A 88 5.29 -3.16 10.93
N GLY A 89 4.91 -4.36 11.40
CA GLY A 89 3.93 -5.22 10.75
C GLY A 89 2.54 -4.57 10.71
N VAL A 90 2.11 -3.94 11.81
CA VAL A 90 0.85 -3.19 11.88
C VAL A 90 0.90 -1.98 10.94
N ILE A 91 1.98 -1.19 10.99
CA ILE A 91 2.17 -0.03 10.11
C ILE A 91 2.12 -0.47 8.64
N ASN A 92 2.84 -1.53 8.28
CA ASN A 92 2.85 -2.07 6.92
C ASN A 92 1.46 -2.54 6.46
N SER A 93 0.68 -3.14 7.35
CA SER A 93 -0.68 -3.58 7.01
C SER A 93 -1.58 -2.40 6.66
N VAL A 94 -1.43 -1.28 7.38
CA VAL A 94 -2.19 -0.05 7.10
C VAL A 94 -1.70 0.64 5.83
N LEU A 95 -0.38 0.80 5.67
CA LEU A 95 0.20 1.46 4.49
C LEU A 95 -0.10 0.70 3.19
N ASN A 96 -0.04 -0.63 3.23
CA ASN A 96 -0.35 -1.48 2.08
C ASN A 96 -1.86 -1.70 1.86
N SER A 97 -2.72 -1.09 2.69
CA SER A 97 -4.16 -1.24 2.52
C SER A 97 -4.59 -0.57 1.21
N LYS A 98 -5.41 -1.27 0.43
CA LYS A 98 -5.85 -0.83 -0.91
C LYS A 98 -7.30 -0.37 -0.90
N ILE A 99 -7.62 0.65 -1.70
CA ILE A 99 -9.01 1.03 -1.95
C ILE A 99 -9.63 -0.05 -2.82
N GLU A 100 -10.44 -0.92 -2.22
CA GLU A 100 -11.16 -1.95 -2.98
C GLU A 100 -12.37 -1.37 -3.72
N ARG A 101 -13.08 -0.41 -3.11
CA ARG A 101 -14.23 0.26 -3.70
C ARG A 101 -14.44 1.65 -3.13
N VAL A 102 -14.65 2.63 -4.00
CA VAL A 102 -15.16 3.96 -3.60
C VAL A 102 -16.69 3.91 -3.73
N VAL A 103 -17.40 4.05 -2.60
CA VAL A 103 -18.86 3.92 -2.56
C VAL A 103 -19.55 5.17 -3.10
N ALA A 104 -19.00 6.34 -2.83
CA ALA A 104 -19.35 7.62 -3.47
C ALA A 104 -18.21 8.61 -3.26
N LYS A 105 -17.90 9.40 -4.28
CA LYS A 105 -16.80 10.38 -4.28
C LYS A 105 -17.24 11.77 -3.84
N ASP A 106 -18.50 12.10 -4.14
CA ASP A 106 -19.19 13.33 -3.75
C ASP A 106 -20.53 12.95 -3.13
N THR A 107 -20.69 13.17 -1.83
CA THR A 107 -21.94 12.88 -1.12
C THR A 107 -22.67 14.17 -0.82
N ALA A 108 -23.69 14.50 -1.61
CA ALA A 108 -24.56 15.64 -1.32
C ALA A 108 -25.55 15.36 -0.16
N SER A 109 -25.85 14.09 0.14
CA SER A 109 -26.86 13.73 1.16
C SER A 109 -26.65 12.34 1.78
N LEU A 110 -26.63 12.26 3.11
CA LEU A 110 -26.58 11.01 3.89
C LEU A 110 -27.82 10.12 3.69
N LYS A 111 -28.94 10.71 3.24
CA LYS A 111 -30.19 9.98 2.96
C LYS A 111 -30.05 8.98 1.83
N ASP A 112 -29.16 9.24 0.87
CA ASP A 112 -28.94 8.36 -0.28
C ASP A 112 -28.29 7.03 0.13
N PHE A 113 -27.72 6.99 1.35
CA PHE A 113 -27.17 5.81 1.99
C PHE A 113 -28.11 5.18 3.03
N GLY A 114 -29.36 5.65 3.12
CA GLY A 114 -30.33 5.17 4.11
C GLY A 114 -29.98 5.53 5.56
N LEU A 115 -29.01 6.43 5.77
CA LEU A 115 -28.57 6.86 7.10
C LEU A 115 -29.48 7.98 7.59
N LYS A 116 -30.11 7.77 8.75
CA LYS A 116 -30.78 8.83 9.50
C LYS A 116 -29.75 9.53 10.40
N PRO A 117 -29.87 10.85 10.63
CA PRO A 117 -29.06 11.53 11.63
C PRO A 117 -29.23 10.83 12.99
N PRO A 118 -28.15 10.63 13.77
CA PRO A 118 -28.26 10.00 15.06
C PRO A 118 -29.13 10.88 15.99
N GLU A 119 -30.13 10.28 16.63
CA GLU A 119 -30.81 10.90 17.76
C GLU A 119 -29.86 10.82 18.95
N ALA A 120 -29.28 11.96 19.34
CA ALA A 120 -28.51 12.04 20.57
C ALA A 120 -29.46 11.83 21.77
N VAL A 121 -29.18 10.82 22.58
CA VAL A 121 -29.80 10.60 23.90
C VAL A 121 -28.80 10.98 24.97
#